data_AF-A0A975J8Q6-F1
#
_entry.id   AF-A0A975J8Q6-F1
#
_cell.length_a   1.000
_cell.length_b   1.000
_cell.length_c   1.000
_cell.angle_alpha   90.00
_cell.angle_beta   90.00
_cell.angle_gamma   90.00
#
_symmetry.space_group_name_H-M   'P 1'
#
loop_
_entity.id
_entity.type
_entity.pdbx_description
1 polymer ?
#
loop_
_entity_poly.entity_id
_entity_poly.type
_entity_poly.pdbx_seq_one_letter_code
_entity_poly.pdbx_strand_id
1 'polypeptide(L)'
;MRHAALIGIQLSEFMKMTPREFHIYADGYSKRKELEMEEYKAKFELEQEVLIYQAYLISRWVWTKKIDIEKILKSKKKKKEMTDEQMLEQVKVLNMLFGGEVKSIV
;
A
#
# COMPACT_ATOMS: atom_id res chain seq x y z
N MET A 1 -1.63 -14.98 34.77
CA MET A 1 -1.44 -13.53 34.57
C MET A 1 -1.20 -13.17 33.09
N ARG A 2 -0.04 -13.47 32.48
CA ARG A 2 0.24 -13.10 31.06
C ARG A 2 -0.78 -13.65 30.05
N HIS A 3 -1.19 -14.90 30.21
CA HIS A 3 -2.14 -15.54 29.28
C HIS A 3 -3.52 -14.87 29.30
N ALA A 4 -4.02 -14.50 30.49
CA ALA A 4 -5.26 -13.75 30.63
C ALA A 4 -5.20 -12.37 29.96
N ALA A 5 -4.07 -11.66 30.09
CA ALA A 5 -3.86 -10.39 29.42
C ALA A 5 -3.87 -10.53 27.89
N LEU A 6 -3.28 -11.62 27.35
CA LEU A 6 -3.26 -11.90 25.92
C LEU A 6 -4.66 -12.23 25.37
N ILE A 7 -5.48 -12.93 26.16
CA ILE A 7 -6.87 -13.24 25.82
C ILE A 7 -7.78 -12.00 25.93
N GLY A 8 -7.30 -10.93 26.57
CA GLY A 8 -8.04 -9.67 26.75
C GLY A 8 -8.88 -9.61 28.03
N ILE A 9 -8.60 -10.48 29.01
CA ILE A 9 -9.32 -10.50 30.30
C ILE A 9 -8.66 -9.50 31.26
N GLN A 10 -9.47 -8.67 31.91
CA GLN A 10 -8.96 -7.74 32.93
C GLN A 10 -8.43 -8.51 34.15
N LEU A 11 -7.32 -8.04 34.74
CA LEU A 11 -6.66 -8.73 35.84
C LEU A 11 -7.58 -8.97 37.05
N SER A 12 -8.41 -7.98 37.39
CA SER A 12 -9.39 -8.07 38.48
C SER A 12 -10.48 -9.10 38.24
N GLU A 13 -10.82 -9.34 36.98
CA GLU A 13 -11.82 -10.33 36.57
C GLU A 13 -11.20 -11.73 36.59
N PHE A 14 -9.99 -11.87 36.05
CA PHE A 14 -9.21 -13.11 36.09
C PHE A 14 -9.04 -13.65 37.52
N MET A 15 -8.75 -12.79 38.50
CA MET A 15 -8.59 -13.21 39.89
C MET A 15 -9.89 -13.72 40.53
N LYS A 16 -11.05 -13.38 39.96
CA LYS A 16 -12.36 -13.83 40.45
C LYS A 16 -12.88 -15.06 39.71
N MET A 17 -12.25 -15.45 38.59
CA MET A 17 -12.66 -16.60 37.79
C MET A 17 -12.16 -17.92 38.38
N THR A 18 -12.94 -18.96 38.17
CA THR A 18 -12.52 -20.34 38.36
C THR A 18 -11.60 -20.80 37.21
N PRO A 19 -10.74 -21.81 37.42
CA PRO A 19 -9.93 -22.39 36.36
C PRO A 19 -10.75 -22.89 35.15
N ARG A 20 -11.97 -23.39 35.39
CA ARG A 20 -12.88 -23.86 34.34
C ARG A 20 -13.37 -22.71 33.46
N GLU A 21 -13.79 -21.60 34.05
CA GLU A 21 -14.24 -20.42 33.31
C GLU A 21 -13.09 -19.86 32.48
N PHE A 22 -11.91 -19.71 33.10
CA PHE A 22 -10.72 -19.28 32.38
C PHE A 22 -10.39 -20.16 31.17
N HIS A 23 -10.52 -21.49 31.32
CA HIS A 23 -10.30 -22.43 30.23
C HIS A 23 -11.27 -22.20 29.05
N ILE A 24 -12.55 -21.95 29.32
CA ILE A 24 -13.55 -21.64 28.27
C ILE A 24 -13.17 -20.37 27.50
N TYR A 25 -12.73 -19.33 28.20
CA TYR A 25 -12.25 -18.10 27.54
C TYR A 25 -10.99 -18.33 26.71
N ALA A 26 -10.04 -19.10 27.22
CA ALA A 26 -8.79 -19.44 26.52
C ALA A 26 -9.05 -20.29 25.28
N ASP A 27 -9.97 -21.24 25.35
CA ASP A 27 -10.38 -22.08 24.23
C ASP A 27 -11.09 -21.25 23.15
N GLY A 28 -12.06 -20.43 23.57
CA GLY A 28 -12.75 -19.52 22.65
C GLY A 28 -11.80 -18.53 21.96
N TYR A 29 -10.77 -18.03 22.66
CA TYR A 29 -9.73 -17.20 22.05
C TYR A 29 -8.90 -17.97 21.02
N SER A 30 -8.46 -19.17 21.36
CA SER A 30 -7.69 -20.03 20.46
C SER A 30 -8.48 -20.31 19.18
N LYS A 31 -9.77 -20.66 19.31
CA LYS A 31 -10.64 -20.92 18.16
C LYS A 31 -10.83 -19.69 17.27
N ARG A 32 -11.00 -18.50 17.86
CA ARG A 32 -11.06 -17.25 17.06
C ARG A 32 -9.77 -17.01 16.28
N LYS A 33 -8.61 -17.24 16.90
CA LYS A 33 -7.31 -17.07 16.22
C LYS A 33 -7.07 -18.07 15.12
N GLU A 34 -7.55 -19.30 15.26
CA GLU A 34 -7.55 -20.28 14.16
C GLU A 34 -8.37 -19.79 12.97
N LEU A 35 -9.61 -19.34 13.22
CA LEU A 35 -10.49 -18.83 12.15
C LEU A 35 -9.90 -17.59 11.47
N GLU A 36 -9.38 -16.63 12.24
CA GLU A 36 -8.70 -15.45 11.70
C GLU A 36 -7.50 -15.84 10.82
N MET A 37 -6.73 -16.87 11.21
CA MET A 37 -5.62 -17.36 10.39
C MET A 37 -6.09 -18.04 9.11
N GLU A 38 -7.15 -18.84 9.17
CA GLU A 38 -7.75 -19.49 7.99
C GLU A 38 -8.26 -18.45 6.99
N GLU A 39 -8.97 -17.43 7.46
CA GLU A 39 -9.44 -16.31 6.64
C GLU A 39 -8.28 -15.54 6.00
N TYR A 40 -7.25 -15.22 6.79
CA TYR A 40 -6.06 -14.54 6.30
C TYR A 40 -5.36 -15.36 5.21
N LYS A 41 -5.21 -16.67 5.43
CA LYS A 41 -4.57 -17.58 4.48
C LYS A 41 -5.35 -17.64 3.17
N ALA A 42 -6.67 -17.81 3.24
CA ALA A 42 -7.53 -17.83 2.05
C ALA A 42 -7.44 -16.52 1.26
N LYS A 43 -7.43 -15.37 1.95
CA LYS A 43 -7.27 -14.06 1.31
C LYS A 43 -5.91 -13.92 0.65
N PHE A 44 -4.84 -14.35 1.33
CA PHE A 44 -3.48 -14.30 0.81
C PHE A 44 -3.30 -15.18 -0.42
N GLU A 45 -3.88 -16.39 -0.43
CA GLU A 45 -3.88 -17.29 -1.59
C GLU A 45 -4.60 -16.64 -2.79
N LEU A 46 -5.78 -16.05 -2.57
CA LEU A 46 -6.51 -15.33 -3.62
C LEU A 46 -5.71 -14.14 -4.17
N GLU A 47 -5.08 -13.35 -3.31
CA GLU A 47 -4.23 -12.22 -3.72
C GLU A 47 -3.05 -12.69 -4.58
N GLN A 48 -2.40 -13.80 -4.20
CA GLN A 48 -1.33 -14.37 -5.01
C GLN A 48 -1.82 -14.83 -6.39
N GLU A 49 -2.95 -15.52 -6.46
CA GLU A 49 -3.52 -15.94 -7.73
C GLU A 49 -3.80 -14.74 -8.64
N VAL A 50 -4.43 -13.69 -8.11
CA VAL A 50 -4.73 -12.46 -8.86
C VAL A 50 -3.45 -11.81 -9.37
N LEU A 51 -2.40 -11.71 -8.55
CA LEU A 51 -1.12 -11.13 -8.94
C LEU A 51 -0.45 -11.94 -10.05
N ILE A 52 -0.51 -13.27 -9.97
CA ILE A 52 0.00 -14.17 -11.00
C ILE A 52 -0.75 -13.94 -12.32
N TYR A 53 -2.10 -13.94 -12.30
CA TYR A 53 -2.89 -13.66 -13.48
C TYR A 53 -2.57 -12.29 -14.10
N GLN A 54 -2.47 -11.25 -13.27
CA GLN A 54 -2.08 -9.92 -13.72
C GLN A 54 -0.70 -9.92 -14.38
N ALA A 55 0.29 -10.58 -13.78
CA ALA A 55 1.63 -10.67 -14.35
C ALA A 55 1.62 -11.36 -15.74
N TYR A 56 0.86 -12.44 -15.89
CA TYR A 56 0.71 -13.12 -17.19
C TYR A 56 0.02 -12.23 -18.23
N LEU A 57 -1.05 -11.53 -17.85
CA LEU A 57 -1.77 -10.62 -18.74
C LEU A 57 -0.89 -9.45 -19.18
N ILE A 58 -0.18 -8.82 -18.25
CA ILE A 58 0.77 -7.72 -18.53
C ILE A 58 1.88 -8.22 -19.45
N SER A 59 2.50 -9.35 -19.12
CA SER A 59 3.55 -9.96 -19.94
C SER A 59 3.05 -10.16 -21.38
N ARG A 60 1.91 -10.83 -21.56
CA ARG A 60 1.31 -11.05 -22.89
C ARG A 60 1.02 -9.75 -23.63
N TRP A 61 0.51 -8.73 -22.94
CA TRP A 61 0.24 -7.43 -23.54
C TRP A 61 1.52 -6.72 -24.00
N VAL A 62 2.57 -6.72 -23.16
CA VAL A 62 3.89 -6.15 -23.48
C VAL A 62 4.49 -6.81 -24.72
N TRP A 63 4.45 -8.15 -24.81
CA TRP A 63 4.94 -8.89 -25.98
C TRP A 63 4.10 -8.63 -27.23
N THR A 64 2.77 -8.58 -27.10
CA THR A 64 1.86 -8.31 -28.23
C THR A 64 2.07 -6.91 -28.80
N LYS A 65 2.29 -5.93 -27.93
CA LYS A 65 2.47 -4.52 -28.32
C LYS A 65 3.91 -4.18 -28.73
N LYS A 66 4.85 -5.14 -28.65
CA LYS A 66 6.28 -4.96 -28.93
C LYS A 66 6.83 -3.71 -28.25
N ILE A 67 6.49 -3.55 -26.97
CA ILE A 67 6.91 -2.36 -26.21
C ILE A 67 8.41 -2.42 -26.01
N ASP A 68 9.10 -1.34 -26.36
CA ASP A 68 10.52 -1.19 -26.11
C ASP A 68 10.76 -0.90 -24.62
N ILE A 69 10.83 -1.96 -23.83
CA ILE A 69 11.03 -1.92 -22.37
C ILE A 69 12.36 -1.24 -22.05
N GLU A 70 13.41 -1.49 -22.85
CA GLU A 70 14.71 -0.86 -22.65
C GLU A 70 14.62 0.66 -22.80
N LYS A 71 13.91 1.17 -23.81
CA LYS A 71 13.69 2.62 -23.96
C LYS A 71 12.95 3.22 -22.76
N ILE A 72 11.97 2.51 -22.20
CA ILE A 72 11.22 2.98 -21.02
C ILE A 72 12.11 2.98 -19.78
N LEU A 73 12.82 1.89 -19.49
CA LEU A 73 13.69 1.77 -18.32
C LEU A 73 14.94 2.67 -18.40
N LYS A 74 15.51 2.84 -19.61
CA LYS A 74 16.62 3.75 -19.88
C LYS A 74 16.16 5.20 -20.05
N SER A 75 14.86 5.50 -19.97
CA SER A 75 14.33 6.87 -19.95
C SER A 75 14.59 7.57 -18.60
N LYS A 76 15.84 7.56 -18.14
CA LYS A 76 16.39 8.74 -17.47
C LYS A 76 16.43 9.84 -18.53
N LYS A 77 15.27 10.44 -18.83
CA LYS A 77 15.23 11.70 -19.58
C LYS A 77 16.21 12.61 -18.85
N LYS A 78 17.34 12.92 -19.48
CA LYS A 78 18.21 13.99 -18.99
C LYS A 78 17.27 15.17 -18.77
N LYS A 79 17.11 15.61 -17.51
CA LYS A 79 16.41 16.87 -17.26
C LYS A 79 17.17 17.88 -18.12
N LYS A 80 16.48 18.47 -19.10
CA LYS A 80 17.08 19.55 -19.87
C LYS A 80 17.38 20.64 -18.85
N GLU A 81 18.65 20.96 -18.68
CA GLU A 81 19.03 22.16 -17.92
C GLU A 81 18.45 23.35 -18.70
N MET A 82 17.55 24.08 -18.05
CA MET A 82 16.99 25.31 -18.59
C MET A 82 17.92 26.46 -18.22
N THR A 83 18.12 27.40 -19.15
CA THR A 83 18.76 28.68 -18.80
C THR A 83 17.83 29.51 -17.92
N ASP A 84 18.37 30.53 -17.25
CA ASP A 84 17.59 31.39 -16.37
C ASP A 84 16.42 32.07 -17.12
N GLU A 85 16.61 32.44 -18.40
CA GLU A 85 15.56 33.02 -19.23
C GLU A 85 14.46 32.01 -19.54
N GLN A 86 14.83 30.76 -19.84
CA GLN A 86 13.88 29.69 -20.11
C GLN A 86 13.09 29.31 -18.85
N MET A 87 13.72 29.35 -17.67
CA MET A 87 13.02 29.17 -16.40
C MET A 87 12.06 30.32 -16.13
N LEU A 88 12.47 31.57 -16.41
CA LEU A 88 11.60 32.73 -16.25
C LEU A 88 10.36 32.67 -17.15
N GLU A 89 10.50 32.26 -18.40
CA GLU A 89 9.36 32.03 -19.30
C GLU A 89 8.42 30.94 -18.78
N GLN A 90 8.97 29.81 -18.31
CA GLN A 90 8.19 28.74 -17.70
C GLN A 90 7.39 29.24 -16.49
N VAL A 91 8.03 30.01 -15.60
CA VAL A 91 7.37 30.59 -14.43
C VAL A 91 6.27 31.58 -14.83
N LYS A 92 6.49 32.41 -15.86
CA LYS A 92 5.44 33.31 -16.39
C LYS A 92 4.24 32.53 -16.91
N VAL A 93 4.47 31.46 -17.66
CA VAL A 93 3.42 30.57 -18.18
C VAL A 93 2.63 29.92 -17.03
N LEU A 94 3.33 29.38 -16.03
CA LEU A 94 2.71 28.80 -14.85
C LEU A 94 1.91 29.84 -14.06
N ASN A 95 2.45 31.04 -13.87
CA ASN A 95 1.77 32.13 -13.17
C ASN A 95 0.44 32.49 -13.86
N MET A 96 0.43 32.59 -15.19
CA MET A 96 -0.81 32.84 -15.95
C MET A 96 -1.81 31.68 -15.83
N LEU A 97 -1.34 30.43 -15.90
CA LEU A 97 -2.20 29.24 -15.74
C LEU A 97 -2.88 29.18 -14.36
N PHE A 98 -2.21 29.68 -13.32
CA PHE A 98 -2.75 29.73 -11.95
C PHE A 98 -3.43 31.06 -11.60
N GLY A 99 -3.72 31.91 -12.60
CA GLY A 99 -4.50 33.14 -12.42
C GLY A 99 -3.72 34.36 -11.94
N GLY A 100 -2.39 34.32 -11.99
CA GLY A 100 -1.52 35.46 -11.74
C GLY A 100 -1.31 36.34 -12.98
N GLU A 101 -1.05 37.64 -12.76
CA GLU A 101 -0.79 38.60 -13.82
C GLU A 101 0.71 38.75 -14.09
N VAL A 102 1.13 38.79 -15.36
CA VAL A 102 2.52 39.07 -15.76
C VAL A 102 2.62 40.52 -16.20
N LYS A 103 3.30 41.36 -15.40
CA LYS A 103 3.55 42.77 -15.74
C LYS A 103 4.82 42.90 -16.56
N SER A 104 4.74 43.48 -17.75
CA SER A 104 5.91 43.95 -18.50
C SER A 104 6.34 45.30 -17.94
N ILE A 105 7.50 45.37 -17.31
CA ILE A 105 8.16 46.64 -17.05
C ILE A 105 8.83 47.03 -18.36
N VAL A 106 8.33 48.11 -18.99
CA VAL A 106 8.96 48.77 -20.14
C VAL A 106 10.07 49.67 -19.63
#